data_AF-Q5WEJ7-F1
#
_entry.id   AF-Q5WEJ7-F1
#
_cell.length_a   1.000
_cell.length_b   1.000
_cell.length_c   1.000
_cell.angle_alpha   90.00
_cell.angle_beta   90.00
_cell.angle_gamma   90.00
#
_symmetry.space_group_name_H-M   'P 1'
#
loop_
_entity.id
_entity.type
_entity.pdbx_description
1 polymer ?
#
loop_
_entity_poly.entity_id
_entity_poly.type
_entity_poly.pdbx_seq_one_letter_code
_entity_poly.pdbx_strand_id
1 'polypeptide(L)' 'MEKNNNKKRATVRIQGQTYKVVSSEEPAHVKEVASYMNKKMEELKKRNPYLDSTKLAVLTALNIADEYLKLKRQYEGE' A
#
# COMPACT_ATOMS: atom_id res chain seq x y z
N MET A 1 -21.67 -4.13 -23.86
CA MET A 1 -21.17 -4.06 -22.47
C MET A 1 -19.68 -3.78 -22.55
N GLU A 2 -19.27 -2.51 -22.47
CA GLU A 2 -17.86 -2.13 -22.45
C GLU A 2 -17.22 -2.70 -21.20
N LYS A 3 -16.55 -3.85 -21.34
CA LYS A 3 -15.55 -4.28 -20.37
C LYS A 3 -14.47 -3.20 -20.43
N ASN A 4 -14.52 -2.25 -19.51
CA ASN A 4 -13.54 -1.19 -19.37
C ASN A 4 -12.13 -1.84 -19.33
N ASN A 5 -11.48 -1.91 -20.50
CA ASN A 5 -10.35 -2.79 -20.78
C ASN A 5 -9.04 -2.24 -20.20
N ASN A 6 -9.10 -1.11 -19.49
CA ASN A 6 -7.95 -0.48 -18.88
C ASN A 6 -7.63 -1.04 -17.49
N LYS A 7 -8.33 -2.08 -17.02
CA LYS A 7 -7.95 -2.80 -15.81
C LYS A 7 -6.74 -3.69 -16.06
N LYS A 8 -5.59 -3.27 -15.55
CA LYS A 8 -4.34 -4.03 -15.58
C LYS A 8 -4.21 -4.89 -14.33
N ARG A 9 -3.61 -6.07 -14.48
CA ARG A 9 -3.35 -6.99 -13.37
C ARG A 9 -1.87 -6.91 -12.99
N ALA A 10 -1.60 -6.75 -11.70
CA ALA A 10 -0.27 -6.79 -11.13
C ALA A 10 -0.21 -7.85 -10.03
N THR A 11 0.87 -8.61 -9.98
CA THR A 11 1.17 -9.49 -8.86
C THR A 11 2.22 -8.81 -7.99
N VAL A 12 1.93 -8.64 -6.71
CA VAL A 12 2.81 -8.00 -5.73
C VAL A 12 3.02 -8.90 -4.53
N ARG A 13 4.11 -8.71 -3.79
CA ARG A 13 4.43 -9.47 -2.57
C ARG A 13 4.60 -8.51 -1.40
N ILE A 14 3.85 -8.73 -0.32
CA ILE A 14 3.83 -7.88 0.88
C ILE A 14 3.92 -8.80 2.10
N GLN A 15 4.93 -8.61 2.97
CA GLN A 15 5.20 -9.48 4.13
C GLN A 15 5.24 -10.98 3.78
N GLY A 16 5.90 -11.32 2.66
CA GLY A 16 6.01 -12.70 2.17
C GLY A 16 4.74 -13.25 1.52
N GLN A 17 3.60 -12.57 1.62
CA GLN A 17 2.34 -12.98 1.01
C GLN A 17 2.19 -12.40 -0.40
N THR A 18 1.70 -13.21 -1.34
CA THR A 18 1.52 -12.79 -2.73
C THR A 18 0.07 -12.37 -2.97
N TYR A 19 -0.12 -11.17 -3.52
CA TYR A 19 -1.43 -10.59 -3.83
C TYR A 19 -1.55 -10.32 -5.33
N LYS A 20 -2.71 -10.65 -5.90
CA LYS A 20 -3.08 -10.26 -7.27
C LYS A 20 -3.96 -9.02 -7.19
N VAL A 21 -3.44 -7.90 -7.64
CA VAL A 21 -4.10 -6.59 -7.60
C VAL A 21 -4.58 -6.24 -9.01
N VAL A 22 -5.82 -5.80 -9.13
CA VAL A 22 -6.40 -5.28 -10.37
C VAL A 22 -6.57 -3.79 -10.20
N SER A 23 -5.91 -2.99 -11.03
CA SER A 23 -5.92 -1.53 -10.96
C SER A 23 -6.12 -0.92 -12.35
N SER A 24 -6.64 0.30 -12.43
CA SER A 24 -6.55 1.14 -13.64
C SER A 24 -5.15 1.68 -13.87
N GLU A 25 -4.32 1.70 -12.82
CA GLU A 25 -2.95 2.18 -12.85
C GLU A 25 -2.00 1.19 -13.53
N GLU A 26 -0.84 1.71 -13.96
CA GLU A 26 0.22 0.87 -14.51
C GLU A 26 0.71 -0.16 -13.48
N PRO A 27 0.97 -1.42 -13.89
CA PRO A 27 1.50 -2.45 -12.99
C PRO A 27 2.80 -2.04 -12.29
N ALA A 28 3.61 -1.16 -12.89
CA ALA A 28 4.80 -0.60 -12.27
C ALA A 28 4.46 0.25 -11.04
N HIS A 29 3.45 1.13 -11.14
CA HIS A 29 2.99 1.94 -10.02
C HIS A 29 2.42 1.08 -8.89
N VAL A 30 1.63 0.05 -9.22
CA VAL A 30 1.12 -0.88 -8.20
C VAL A 30 2.25 -1.62 -7.47
N LYS A 31 3.31 -2.01 -8.19
CA LYS A 31 4.52 -2.63 -7.59
C LYS A 31 5.29 -1.65 -6.71
N GLU A 32 5.39 -0.39 -7.12
CA GLU A 32 6.01 0.68 -6.32
C GLU A 32 5.25 0.89 -5.01
N VAL A 33 3.92 1.02 -5.07
CA VAL A 33 3.06 1.13 -3.88
C VAL A 33 3.25 -0.07 -2.94
N ALA A 34 3.28 -1.28 -3.50
CA ALA A 34 3.50 -2.48 -2.69
C ALA A 34 4.91 -2.53 -2.07
N SER A 35 5.94 -2.09 -2.79
CA SER A 35 7.31 -2.00 -2.28
C SER A 35 7.43 -0.99 -1.15
N TYR A 36 6.81 0.19 -1.32
CA TYR A 36 6.73 1.22 -0.30
C TYR A 36 6.01 0.73 0.97
N MET A 37 4.85 0.08 0.81
CA MET A 37 4.14 -0.53 1.94
C MET A 37 5.00 -1.60 2.63
N ASN A 38 5.64 -2.49 1.88
CA ASN A 38 6.47 -3.54 2.47
C ASN A 38 7.64 -2.96 3.29
N LYS A 39 8.30 -1.91 2.79
CA LYS A 39 9.35 -1.19 3.52
C LYS A 39 8.82 -0.61 4.84
N LYS A 40 7.68 0.09 4.82
CA LYS A 40 7.05 0.64 6.04
C LYS A 40 6.67 -0.46 7.03
N MET A 41 6.16 -1.60 6.54
CA MET A 41 5.86 -2.75 7.40
C MET A 41 7.12 -3.33 8.04
N GLU A 42 8.22 -3.46 7.30
CA GLU A 42 9.50 -3.95 7.84
C GLU A 42 10.07 -3.01 8.93
N GLU A 43 10.02 -1.70 8.70
CA GLU A 43 10.43 -0.68 9.69
C GLU A 43 9.59 -0.77 10.97
N LEU A 44 8.27 -0.93 10.84
CA LEU A 44 7.36 -1.07 11.97
C LEU A 44 7.53 -2.41 12.69
N LYS A 45 7.81 -3.50 11.97
CA LYS A 45 8.07 -4.82 12.56
C LYS A 45 9.34 -4.83 13.40
N LYS A 46 10.39 -4.12 12.97
CA LYS A 46 11.63 -3.96 13.76
C LYS A 46 11.36 -3.26 15.11
N ARG A 47 10.44 -2.29 15.14
CA ARG A 47 10.05 -1.57 16.37
C ARG A 47 9.02 -2.33 17.20
N ASN A 48 8.19 -3.14 16.56
CA ASN A 48 7.07 -3.84 17.19
C ASN A 48 7.12 -5.34 16.84
N PRO A 49 8.12 -6.10 17.33
CA PRO A 49 8.32 -7.49 16.93
C PRO A 49 7.16 -8.41 17.32
N TYR A 50 6.42 -8.06 18.38
CA TYR A 50 5.31 -8.85 18.93
C TYR A 50 4.00 -8.73 18.15
N LEU A 51 3.88 -7.79 17.20
CA LEU A 51 2.66 -7.64 16.41
C LEU A 51 2.57 -8.75 15.36
N ASP A 52 1.39 -9.37 15.28
CA ASP A 52 1.04 -10.23 14.16
C ASP A 52 0.97 -9.44 12.84
N SER A 53 1.06 -10.14 11.72
CA SER A 53 1.12 -9.52 10.39
C SER A 53 -0.12 -8.69 10.07
N THR A 54 -1.30 -9.05 10.61
CA THR A 54 -2.56 -8.34 10.39
C THR A 54 -2.57 -6.99 11.11
N LYS A 55 -2.24 -6.98 12.41
CA LYS A 55 -2.13 -5.74 13.20
C LYS A 55 -1.04 -4.84 12.66
N LEU A 56 0.09 -5.41 12.24
CA LEU A 56 1.16 -4.67 11.58
C LEU A 56 0.68 -4.04 10.27
N ALA A 57 -0.11 -4.75 9.46
CA ALA A 57 -0.69 -4.22 8.22
C ALA A 57 -1.67 -3.08 8.49
N VAL A 58 -2.55 -3.22 9.49
CA VAL A 58 -3.48 -2.15 9.90
C VAL A 58 -2.72 -0.93 10.40
N LEU A 59 -1.72 -1.10 11.26
CA LEU A 59 -0.88 0.01 11.75
C LEU A 59 -0.14 0.70 10.59
N THR A 60 0.37 -0.08 9.64
CA THR A 60 1.04 0.47 8.46
C THR A 60 0.06 1.26 7.59
N ALA A 61 -1.13 0.71 7.34
CA ALA A 61 -2.17 1.39 6.57
C ALA A 61 -2.62 2.69 7.24
N LEU A 62 -2.77 2.70 8.57
CA LEU A 62 -3.08 3.90 9.35
C LEU A 62 -1.99 4.98 9.20
N ASN A 63 -0.72 4.60 9.32
CA ASN A 63 0.39 5.55 9.16
C ASN A 63 0.43 6.13 7.74
N ILE A 64 0.22 5.31 6.71
CA ILE A 64 0.17 5.78 5.31
C ILE A 64 -1.03 6.70 5.07
N ALA A 65 -2.19 6.37 5.62
CA ALA A 65 -3.38 7.22 5.52
C ALA A 65 -3.18 8.58 6.19
N ASP A 66 -2.53 8.62 7.36
CA ASP A 66 -2.17 9.88 8.03
C ASP A 66 -1.19 10.72 7.19
N GLU A 67 -0.15 10.11 6.62
CA GLU A 67 0.78 10.78 5.70
C GLU A 67 0.03 11.38 4.49
N TYR A 68 -0.87 10.61 3.87
CA TYR A 68 -1.71 11.07 2.76
C TYR A 68 -2.61 12.24 3.17
N LEU A 69 -3.29 12.16 4.31
CA LEU A 69 -4.20 13.22 4.77
C LEU A 69 -3.46 14.51 5.13
N LYS A 70 -2.25 14.40 5.71
CA LYS A 70 -1.37 15.55 5.97
C LYS A 70 -0.93 16.21 4.67
N LEU A 71 -0.49 15.42 3.69
CA LEU A 71 -0.09 15.92 2.38
C LEU A 71 -1.27 16.61 1.68
N LYS A 72 -2.45 15.97 1.70
CA LYS A 72 -3.67 16.51 1.13
C LYS A 72 -4.03 17.88 1.73
N ARG A 73 -4.05 18.01 3.06
CA ARG A 73 -4.29 19.30 3.74
C ARG A 73 -3.27 20.38 3.34
N GLN A 74 -2.00 20.01 3.23
CA GLN A 74 -0.95 20.93 2.80
C GLN A 74 -1.14 21.43 1.36
N TYR A 75 -1.64 20.57 0.46
CA TYR A 75 -1.90 20.93 -0.94
C TYR A 75 -3.22 21.68 -1.15
N GLU A 76 -4.27 21.32 -0.41
CA GLU A 76 -5.58 21.97 -0.54
C GLU A 76 -5.57 23.39 0.05
N GLY A 77 -4.61 23.70 0.93
CA GLY A 77 -4.59 24.93 1.71
C GLY A 77 -5.72 24.88 2.72
N GLU A 78 -5.39 24.84 4.01
CA GLU A 78 -6.37 25.25 5.02
C GLU A 78 -6.62 26.77 4.91
#